data_AF-A0A177MH93-F1
#
_entry.id   AF-A0A177MH93-F1
#
_cell.length_a   1.000
_cell.length_b   1.000
_cell.length_c   1.000
_cell.angle_alpha   90.00
_cell.angle_beta   90.00
_cell.angle_gamma   90.00
#
_symmetry.space_group_name_H-M   'P 1'
#
loop_
_entity.id
_entity.type
_entity.pdbx_description
1 polymer ?
#
loop_
_entity_poly.entity_id
_entity_poly.type
_entity_poly.pdbx_seq_one_letter_code
_entity_poly.pdbx_strand_id
1 'polypeptide(L)'
;MEDQKFTLERVKNAPVTDEEMISDLKQIAYQTHSSKVTQKLYQEHGQYDTSNVGRRFGSWNKALEAAGLSISNQCYISDEALFENILLLWKHYGRQPRRAELANPPSKISQSAYNRRFKSWVTSLEHFIEYANSADVTVPAKQEAKSNFRTTGRDPSLRLRFKVLVRDNFTCQHCGASPAKTAGVELHLDHILAWSKGGETTLDNLKTLCSKCNLGKSNLEF
;
A
#
# COMPACT_ATOMS: atom_id res chain seq x y z
N MET A 1 -51.55 -38.82 12.36
CA MET A 1 -51.71 -37.86 11.26
C MET A 1 -50.38 -37.15 11.14
N GLU A 2 -49.52 -37.59 10.22
CA GLU A 2 -48.28 -36.87 9.92
C GLU A 2 -48.62 -35.43 9.52
N ASP A 3 -47.95 -34.45 10.14
CA ASP A 3 -47.99 -33.04 9.77
C ASP A 3 -47.48 -32.90 8.32
N GLN A 4 -48.40 -32.84 7.37
CA GLN A 4 -48.09 -32.58 5.98
C GLN A 4 -47.72 -31.10 5.86
N LYS A 5 -46.43 -30.80 5.97
CA LYS A 5 -45.90 -29.45 5.76
C LYS A 5 -46.02 -29.08 4.29
N PHE A 6 -46.88 -28.13 3.99
CA PHE A 6 -46.92 -27.47 2.69
C PHE A 6 -45.67 -26.60 2.53
N THR A 7 -44.85 -26.91 1.54
CA THR A 7 -43.69 -26.09 1.14
C THR A 7 -44.04 -25.31 -0.12
N LEU A 8 -43.73 -24.02 -0.13
CA LEU A 8 -43.85 -23.18 -1.33
C LEU A 8 -42.67 -23.50 -2.27
N GLU A 9 -42.96 -24.04 -3.45
CA GLU A 9 -41.97 -24.11 -4.53
C GLU A 9 -41.95 -22.78 -5.32
N ARG A 10 -40.75 -22.31 -5.65
CA ARG A 10 -40.58 -21.03 -6.33
C ARG A 10 -41.06 -21.12 -7.78
N VAL A 11 -41.88 -20.18 -8.20
CA VAL A 11 -42.32 -20.07 -9.61
C VAL A 11 -41.10 -19.75 -10.48
N LYS A 12 -40.93 -20.49 -11.58
CA LYS A 12 -39.86 -20.23 -12.57
C LYS A 12 -39.96 -18.77 -13.04
N ASN A 13 -38.83 -18.05 -12.99
CA ASN A 13 -38.66 -16.63 -13.36
C ASN A 13 -39.22 -15.58 -12.38
N ALA A 14 -39.50 -15.93 -11.13
CA ALA A 14 -39.77 -14.91 -10.11
C ALA A 14 -38.56 -13.96 -9.95
N PRO A 15 -38.77 -12.63 -9.86
CA PRO A 15 -37.68 -11.68 -9.68
C PRO A 15 -36.94 -11.98 -8.37
N VAL A 16 -35.63 -12.15 -8.47
CA VAL A 16 -34.77 -12.37 -7.30
C VAL A 16 -34.49 -11.04 -6.61
N THR A 17 -34.73 -11.00 -5.31
CA THR A 17 -34.46 -9.83 -4.47
C THR A 17 -32.99 -9.79 -4.02
N ASP A 18 -32.53 -8.61 -3.63
CA ASP A 18 -31.16 -8.42 -3.14
C ASP A 18 -30.96 -9.21 -1.84
N GLU A 19 -31.98 -9.25 -0.99
CA GLU A 19 -32.02 -10.01 0.26
C GLU A 19 -31.88 -11.52 0.04
N GLU A 20 -32.56 -12.07 -0.97
CA GLU A 20 -32.45 -13.48 -1.34
C GLU A 20 -31.02 -13.85 -1.78
N MET A 21 -30.38 -13.01 -2.61
CA MET A 21 -29.00 -13.24 -3.04
C MET A 21 -27.99 -13.13 -1.89
N ILE A 22 -28.18 -12.16 -0.99
CA ILE A 22 -27.34 -12.00 0.20
C ILE A 22 -27.50 -13.20 1.14
N SER A 23 -28.73 -13.67 1.35
CA SER A 23 -29.02 -14.83 2.19
C SER A 23 -28.35 -16.09 1.64
N ASP A 24 -28.41 -16.30 0.32
CA ASP A 24 -27.77 -17.44 -0.33
C ASP A 24 -26.24 -17.39 -0.17
N LEU A 25 -25.61 -16.23 -0.38
CA LEU A 25 -24.17 -16.05 -0.12
C LEU A 25 -23.78 -16.39 1.32
N LYS A 26 -24.57 -15.95 2.30
CA LYS A 26 -24.36 -16.27 3.73
C LYS A 26 -24.55 -17.77 4.00
N GLN A 27 -25.52 -18.40 3.36
CA GLN A 27 -25.79 -19.82 3.49
C GLN A 27 -24.62 -20.67 2.96
N ILE A 28 -24.05 -20.30 1.80
CA ILE A 28 -22.86 -20.99 1.27
C ILE A 28 -21.65 -20.81 2.20
N ALA A 29 -21.43 -19.61 2.74
CA ALA A 29 -20.38 -19.38 3.73
C ALA A 29 -20.54 -20.25 4.98
N TYR A 30 -21.78 -20.39 5.48
CA TYR A 30 -22.11 -21.25 6.62
C TYR A 30 -21.85 -22.74 6.31
N GLN A 31 -22.36 -23.23 5.18
CA GLN A 31 -22.21 -24.64 4.77
C GLN A 31 -20.74 -25.03 4.58
N THR A 32 -19.94 -24.13 3.99
CA THR A 32 -18.53 -24.37 3.69
C THR A 32 -17.60 -24.03 4.86
N HIS A 33 -18.17 -23.58 5.99
CA HIS A 33 -17.43 -23.16 7.19
C HIS A 33 -16.31 -22.15 6.87
N SER A 34 -16.52 -21.30 5.86
CA SER A 34 -15.54 -20.36 5.34
C SER A 34 -16.15 -18.97 5.21
N SER A 35 -15.48 -17.97 5.78
CA SER A 35 -15.84 -16.57 5.58
C SER A 35 -15.51 -16.03 4.17
N LYS A 36 -14.84 -16.85 3.34
CA LYS A 36 -14.42 -16.53 1.98
C LYS A 36 -15.21 -17.35 0.97
N VAL A 37 -16.15 -16.70 0.29
CA VAL A 37 -16.92 -17.31 -0.80
C VAL A 37 -16.34 -16.85 -2.13
N THR A 38 -15.65 -17.76 -2.83
CA THR A 38 -15.13 -17.49 -4.18
C THR A 38 -16.23 -17.68 -5.22
N GLN A 39 -16.09 -17.05 -6.39
CA GLN A 39 -17.03 -17.26 -7.50
C GLN A 39 -17.12 -18.74 -7.90
N LYS A 40 -16.00 -19.47 -7.88
CA LYS A 40 -15.97 -20.91 -8.18
C LYS A 40 -16.81 -21.71 -7.18
N LEU A 41 -16.61 -21.46 -5.88
CA LEU A 41 -17.36 -22.12 -4.81
C LEU A 41 -18.87 -21.84 -4.93
N TYR A 42 -19.23 -20.60 -5.25
CA TYR A 42 -20.62 -20.22 -5.43
C TYR A 42 -21.23 -20.80 -6.71
N GLN A 43 -20.45 -21.01 -7.76
CA GLN A 43 -20.94 -21.66 -8.99
C GLN A 43 -21.22 -23.16 -8.78
N GLU A 44 -20.52 -23.80 -7.84
CA GLU A 44 -20.71 -25.22 -7.50
C GLU A 44 -21.89 -25.45 -6.55
N HIS A 45 -22.17 -24.51 -5.64
CA HIS A 45 -23.14 -24.70 -4.55
C HIS A 45 -24.26 -23.66 -4.46
N GLY A 46 -24.09 -22.50 -5.10
CA GLY A 46 -25.02 -21.38 -5.03
C GLY A 46 -26.30 -21.63 -5.83
N GLN A 47 -27.38 -21.00 -5.40
CA GLN A 47 -28.68 -21.11 -6.08
C GLN A 47 -28.78 -20.20 -7.31
N TYR A 48 -27.92 -19.18 -7.40
CA TYR A 48 -27.97 -18.16 -8.43
C TYR A 48 -26.69 -18.12 -9.26
N ASP A 49 -26.81 -17.66 -10.51
CA ASP A 49 -25.66 -17.45 -11.38
C ASP A 49 -24.76 -16.31 -10.85
N THR A 50 -23.45 -16.55 -10.80
CA THR A 50 -22.44 -15.60 -10.32
C THR A 50 -22.48 -14.28 -11.09
N SER A 51 -22.79 -14.32 -12.39
CA SER A 51 -22.88 -13.13 -13.24
C SER A 51 -24.11 -12.28 -12.91
N ASN A 52 -25.22 -12.91 -12.52
CA ASN A 52 -26.42 -12.19 -12.08
C ASN A 52 -26.19 -11.49 -10.74
N VAL A 53 -25.55 -12.15 -9.79
CA VAL A 53 -25.12 -11.54 -8.52
C VAL A 53 -24.17 -10.36 -8.79
N GLY A 54 -23.17 -10.55 -9.65
CA GLY A 54 -22.23 -9.48 -10.02
C GLY A 54 -22.90 -8.28 -10.68
N ARG A 55 -23.84 -8.51 -11.61
CA ARG A 55 -24.61 -7.43 -12.26
C ARG A 55 -25.51 -6.68 -11.28
N ARG A 56 -26.21 -7.41 -10.40
CA ARG A 56 -27.18 -6.82 -9.46
C ARG A 56 -26.53 -5.89 -8.45
N PHE A 57 -25.40 -6.31 -7.86
CA PHE A 57 -24.67 -5.52 -6.86
C PHE A 57 -23.57 -4.63 -7.47
N GLY A 58 -23.45 -4.61 -8.80
CA GLY A 58 -22.39 -3.91 -9.56
C GLY A 58 -21.02 -4.61 -9.55
N SER A 59 -20.72 -5.46 -8.57
CA SER A 59 -19.60 -6.39 -8.61
C SER A 59 -19.76 -7.54 -7.61
N TRP A 60 -19.06 -8.65 -7.84
CA TRP A 60 -18.98 -9.77 -6.89
C TRP A 60 -18.49 -9.34 -5.50
N ASN A 61 -17.47 -8.46 -5.45
CA ASN A 61 -16.93 -7.98 -4.19
C ASN A 61 -17.95 -7.15 -3.40
N LYS A 62 -18.75 -6.32 -4.07
CA LYS A 62 -19.86 -5.57 -3.44
C LYS A 62 -20.94 -6.49 -2.90
N ALA A 63 -21.23 -7.60 -3.60
CA ALA A 63 -22.17 -8.61 -3.10
C ALA A 63 -21.64 -9.29 -1.82
N LEU A 64 -20.35 -9.63 -1.78
CA LEU A 64 -19.70 -10.17 -0.57
C LEU A 64 -19.73 -9.16 0.58
N GLU A 65 -19.46 -7.88 0.30
CA GLU A 65 -19.52 -6.79 1.28
C GLU A 65 -20.93 -6.63 1.87
N ALA A 66 -21.96 -6.60 1.02
CA ALA A 66 -23.36 -6.57 1.44
C ALA A 66 -23.76 -7.80 2.27
N ALA A 67 -23.12 -8.94 2.01
CA ALA A 67 -23.29 -10.16 2.80
C ALA A 67 -22.45 -10.21 4.09
N GLY A 68 -21.57 -9.22 4.34
CA GLY A 68 -20.67 -9.22 5.49
C GLY A 68 -19.57 -10.27 5.41
N LEU A 69 -19.24 -10.74 4.19
CA LEU A 69 -18.25 -11.78 3.93
C LEU A 69 -16.88 -11.19 3.61
N SER A 70 -15.83 -11.98 3.81
CA SER A 70 -14.46 -11.55 3.52
C SER A 70 -14.20 -11.50 2.01
N ILE A 71 -13.91 -10.30 1.51
CA ILE A 71 -13.54 -10.09 0.11
C ILE A 71 -12.14 -10.69 -0.12
N SER A 72 -12.04 -11.68 -1.00
CA SER A 72 -10.77 -12.37 -1.30
C SER A 72 -9.78 -11.50 -2.08
N ASN A 73 -10.28 -10.59 -2.93
CA ASN A 73 -9.49 -9.63 -3.71
C ASN A 73 -9.79 -8.19 -3.28
N GLN A 74 -9.34 -7.80 -2.08
CA GLN A 74 -9.16 -6.37 -1.77
C GLN A 74 -8.01 -5.85 -2.63
N CYS A 75 -8.32 -5.32 -3.82
CA CYS A 75 -7.29 -4.91 -4.76
C CYS A 75 -7.37 -3.43 -5.11
N TYR A 76 -7.50 -2.59 -4.09
CA TYR A 76 -7.15 -1.18 -4.21
C TYR A 76 -5.90 -0.91 -3.38
N ILE A 77 -4.74 -1.05 -4.01
CA ILE A 77 -3.49 -0.52 -3.47
C ILE A 77 -3.42 0.92 -3.99
N SER A 78 -3.32 1.89 -3.08
CA SER A 78 -3.21 3.31 -3.45
C SER A 78 -1.90 3.60 -4.17
N ASP A 79 -1.85 4.72 -4.88
CA ASP A 79 -0.63 5.19 -5.55
C ASP A 79 0.50 5.41 -4.54
N GLU A 80 0.17 5.94 -3.36
CA GLU A 80 1.12 6.12 -2.26
C GLU A 80 1.72 4.78 -1.83
N ALA A 81 0.91 3.74 -1.61
CA ALA A 81 1.43 2.43 -1.20
C ALA A 81 2.29 1.76 -2.29
N LEU A 82 1.97 1.98 -3.57
CA LEU A 82 2.81 1.54 -4.69
C LEU A 82 4.15 2.30 -4.69
N PHE A 83 4.12 3.62 -4.49
CA PHE A 83 5.31 4.45 -4.43
C PHE A 83 6.18 4.17 -3.20
N GLU A 84 5.57 3.83 -2.05
CA GLU A 84 6.30 3.39 -0.85
C GLU A 84 7.11 2.13 -1.10
N ASN A 85 6.51 1.15 -1.80
CA ASN A 85 7.20 -0.07 -2.15
C ASN A 85 8.31 0.18 -3.18
N ILE A 86 8.13 1.10 -4.15
CA ILE A 86 9.22 1.54 -5.04
C ILE A 86 10.36 2.17 -4.24
N LEU A 87 10.05 3.08 -3.32
CA LEU A 87 11.07 3.70 -2.46
C LEU A 87 11.82 2.67 -1.62
N LEU A 88 11.09 1.72 -1.04
CA LEU A 88 11.64 0.62 -0.25
C LEU A 88 12.68 -0.18 -1.05
N LEU A 89 12.36 -0.52 -2.29
CA LEU A 89 13.28 -1.22 -3.17
C LEU A 89 14.50 -0.36 -3.53
N TRP A 90 14.30 0.93 -3.79
CA TRP A 90 15.40 1.85 -4.08
C TRP A 90 16.36 1.99 -2.90
N LYS A 91 15.83 2.07 -1.67
CA LYS A 91 16.62 2.06 -0.42
C LYS A 91 17.38 0.75 -0.23
N HIS A 92 16.77 -0.37 -0.59
CA HIS A 92 17.37 -1.69 -0.43
C HIS A 92 18.49 -1.97 -1.44
N TYR A 93 18.30 -1.56 -2.70
CA TYR A 93 19.30 -1.79 -3.76
C TYR A 93 20.25 -0.62 -3.97
N GLY A 94 19.95 0.56 -3.45
CA GLY A 94 20.74 1.79 -3.61
C GLY A 94 20.77 2.30 -5.06
N ARG A 95 19.89 1.79 -5.92
CA ARG A 95 19.74 2.15 -7.34
C ARG A 95 18.30 1.95 -7.77
N GLN A 96 17.99 2.41 -8.99
CA GLN A 96 16.70 2.15 -9.62
C GLN A 96 16.35 0.65 -9.56
N PRO A 97 15.17 0.29 -9.01
CA PRO A 97 14.76 -1.09 -8.90
C PRO A 97 14.39 -1.67 -10.28
N ARG A 98 14.82 -2.90 -10.51
CA ARG A 98 14.51 -3.68 -11.71
C ARG A 98 13.23 -4.46 -11.49
N ARG A 99 12.47 -4.68 -12.56
CA ARG A 99 11.21 -5.44 -12.53
C ARG A 99 11.33 -6.79 -11.82
N ALA A 100 12.42 -7.53 -12.04
CA ALA A 100 12.64 -8.84 -11.43
C ALA A 100 12.77 -8.80 -9.89
N GLU A 101 13.10 -7.64 -9.32
CA GLU A 101 13.30 -7.47 -7.88
C GLU A 101 11.95 -7.40 -7.12
N LEU A 102 10.84 -7.14 -7.81
CA LEU A 102 9.50 -7.19 -7.23
C LEU A 102 9.08 -8.60 -6.76
N ALA A 103 9.73 -9.64 -7.29
CA ALA A 103 9.45 -11.02 -6.92
C ALA A 103 10.13 -11.44 -5.61
N ASN A 104 11.07 -10.63 -5.10
CA ASN A 104 11.89 -10.95 -3.94
C ASN A 104 11.64 -9.94 -2.81
N PRO A 105 11.86 -10.34 -1.54
CA PRO A 105 11.94 -9.40 -0.43
C PRO A 105 12.99 -8.30 -0.73
N PRO A 106 12.74 -7.02 -0.38
CA PRO A 106 11.70 -6.56 0.55
C PRO A 106 10.36 -6.19 -0.10
N SER A 107 10.15 -6.45 -1.39
CA SER A 107 8.89 -6.11 -2.05
C SER A 107 7.72 -6.85 -1.40
N LYS A 108 6.68 -6.10 -1.03
CA LYS A 108 5.39 -6.66 -0.57
C LYS A 108 4.34 -6.67 -1.67
N ILE A 109 4.63 -6.00 -2.78
CA ILE A 109 3.70 -5.77 -3.88
C ILE A 109 4.25 -6.42 -5.14
N SER A 110 3.43 -7.26 -5.77
CA SER A 110 3.79 -7.94 -7.01
C SER A 110 3.66 -7.01 -8.21
N GLN A 111 4.30 -7.39 -9.32
CA GLN A 111 4.26 -6.65 -10.57
C GLN A 111 2.84 -6.37 -11.09
N SER A 112 1.89 -7.29 -10.89
CA SER A 112 0.54 -7.15 -11.44
C SER A 112 -0.21 -5.94 -10.89
N ALA A 113 0.07 -5.53 -9.64
CA ALA A 113 -0.52 -4.33 -9.05
C ALA A 113 -0.12 -3.05 -9.81
N TYR A 114 1.18 -2.93 -10.12
CA TYR A 114 1.72 -1.81 -10.90
C TYR A 114 1.20 -1.80 -12.33
N ASN A 115 1.19 -2.96 -13.00
CA ASN A 115 0.66 -3.06 -14.36
C ASN A 115 -0.83 -2.69 -14.42
N ARG A 116 -1.63 -3.07 -13.41
CA ARG A 116 -3.05 -2.70 -13.37
C ARG A 116 -3.24 -1.19 -13.19
N ARG A 117 -2.40 -0.53 -12.38
CA ARG A 117 -2.53 0.90 -12.08
C ARG A 117 -1.93 1.80 -13.16
N PHE A 118 -0.72 1.50 -13.61
CA PHE A 118 0.10 2.36 -14.48
C PHE A 118 0.40 1.73 -15.85
N LYS A 119 -0.24 0.61 -16.20
CA LYS A 119 -0.05 -0.17 -17.45
C LYS A 119 1.29 -0.91 -17.55
N SER A 120 2.39 -0.32 -17.10
CA SER A 120 3.71 -0.95 -17.12
C SER A 120 4.57 -0.59 -15.90
N TRP A 121 5.60 -1.41 -15.63
CA TRP A 121 6.58 -1.12 -14.58
C TRP A 121 7.37 0.16 -14.86
N VAL A 122 7.77 0.40 -16.11
CA VAL A 122 8.53 1.61 -16.47
C VAL A 122 7.68 2.86 -16.25
N THR A 123 6.42 2.83 -16.69
CA THR A 123 5.45 3.91 -16.46
C THR A 123 5.19 4.15 -14.98
N SER A 124 5.25 3.11 -14.14
CA SER A 124 5.16 3.26 -12.69
C SER A 124 6.34 4.04 -12.10
N LEU A 125 7.55 3.82 -12.63
CA LEU A 125 8.74 4.57 -12.23
C LEU A 125 8.69 6.02 -12.72
N GLU A 126 8.18 6.27 -13.93
CA GLU A 126 7.95 7.63 -14.47
C GLU A 126 7.00 8.42 -13.57
N HIS A 127 5.84 7.84 -13.24
CA HIS A 127 4.88 8.48 -12.32
C HIS A 127 5.45 8.64 -10.92
N PHE A 128 6.26 7.70 -10.43
CA PHE A 128 6.95 7.86 -9.15
C PHE A 128 7.93 9.04 -9.18
N ILE A 129 8.72 9.19 -10.25
CA ILE A 129 9.67 10.30 -10.43
C ILE A 129 8.91 11.62 -10.55
N GLU A 130 7.84 11.66 -11.34
CA GLU A 130 6.96 12.82 -11.45
C GLU A 130 6.38 13.19 -10.07
N TYR A 131 5.80 12.22 -9.34
CA TYR A 131 5.30 12.40 -7.98
C TYR A 131 6.38 12.84 -6.99
N ALA A 132 7.63 12.42 -7.19
CA ALA A 132 8.77 12.81 -6.36
C ALA A 132 9.31 14.21 -6.68
N ASN A 133 9.12 14.69 -7.91
CA ASN A 133 9.67 15.95 -8.43
C ASN A 133 8.63 17.08 -8.55
N SER A 134 7.34 16.81 -8.73
CA SER A 134 6.27 17.81 -9.03
C SER A 134 5.97 18.91 -8.00
N ALA A 135 6.16 18.70 -6.70
CA ALA A 135 6.07 19.72 -5.65
C ALA A 135 7.32 20.63 -5.51
N ASP A 136 8.08 20.88 -6.58
CA ASP A 136 8.98 22.06 -6.63
C ASP A 136 8.25 23.29 -7.20
N VAL A 137 7.07 23.58 -6.63
CA VAL A 137 6.37 24.86 -6.80
C VAL A 137 6.29 25.53 -5.43
N THR A 138 7.26 26.42 -5.22
CA THR A 138 7.30 27.58 -4.30
C THR A 138 6.99 27.38 -2.82
N VAL A 139 8.00 27.64 -1.98
CA VAL A 139 7.88 28.73 -1.00
C VAL A 139 9.05 29.69 -1.24
N PRO A 140 8.81 30.95 -1.64
CA PRO A 140 9.88 31.94 -1.66
C PRO A 140 10.29 32.25 -0.21
N ALA A 141 11.58 32.53 -0.03
CA ALA A 141 12.15 33.00 1.22
C ALA A 141 11.24 34.04 1.90
N LYS A 142 10.70 33.70 3.08
CA LYS A 142 10.06 34.69 3.96
C LYS A 142 10.44 34.43 5.42
N GLN A 143 11.44 35.20 5.83
CA GLN A 143 11.66 35.87 7.11
C GLN A 143 11.26 35.14 8.41
N GLU A 144 12.30 34.97 9.23
CA GLU A 144 12.31 34.54 10.62
C GLU A 144 11.19 35.17 11.47
N ALA A 145 10.26 34.33 11.92
CA ALA A 145 9.48 34.58 13.11
C ALA A 145 9.52 33.31 13.96
N LYS A 146 10.14 33.40 15.15
CA LYS A 146 10.23 32.32 16.12
C LYS A 146 8.83 31.93 16.61
N SER A 147 8.18 30.97 15.96
CA SER A 147 7.05 30.26 16.55
C SER A 147 7.57 29.00 17.24
N ASN A 148 7.41 28.92 18.56
CA ASN A 148 7.78 27.73 19.38
C ASN A 148 6.88 26.51 19.12
N PHE A 149 6.15 26.47 18.00
CA PHE A 149 5.37 25.33 17.55
C PHE A 149 6.11 24.68 16.38
N ARG A 150 6.44 23.40 16.53
CA ARG A 150 7.01 22.61 15.44
C ARG A 150 6.01 22.57 14.30
N THR A 151 6.42 23.00 13.12
CA THR A 151 5.53 23.00 11.94
C THR A 151 5.45 21.63 11.27
N THR A 152 6.36 20.72 11.61
CA THR A 152 6.50 19.41 10.95
C THR A 152 6.45 18.24 11.95
N GLY A 153 5.80 17.15 11.53
CA GLY A 153 5.82 15.88 12.27
C GLY A 153 7.22 15.26 12.32
N ARG A 154 7.46 14.32 13.24
CA ARG A 154 8.76 13.65 13.38
C ARG A 154 9.14 12.83 12.15
N ASP A 155 8.17 12.09 11.60
CA ASP A 155 8.42 11.22 10.47
C ASP A 155 8.37 11.99 9.15
N PRO A 156 9.43 11.96 8.34
CA PRO A 156 9.44 12.62 7.04
C PRO A 156 8.42 11.96 6.10
N SER A 157 7.71 12.81 5.34
CA SER A 157 6.83 12.34 4.27
C SER A 157 7.60 11.50 3.25
N LEU A 158 6.91 10.62 2.52
CA LEU A 158 7.52 9.74 1.54
C LEU A 158 8.39 10.50 0.52
N ARG A 159 7.85 11.61 0.02
CA ARG A 159 8.52 12.49 -0.93
C ARG A 159 9.78 13.11 -0.35
N LEU A 160 9.71 13.64 0.88
CA LEU A 160 10.86 14.20 1.57
C LEU A 160 11.95 13.13 1.78
N ARG A 161 11.54 11.90 2.12
CA ARG A 161 12.48 10.77 2.27
C ARG A 161 13.25 10.50 0.98
N PHE A 162 12.55 10.45 -0.15
CA PHE A 162 13.20 10.24 -1.45
C PHE A 162 14.14 11.39 -1.82
N LYS A 163 13.71 12.65 -1.62
CA LYS A 163 14.55 13.82 -1.89
C LYS A 163 15.88 13.77 -1.11
N VAL A 164 15.83 13.46 0.18
CA VAL A 164 17.04 13.32 1.01
C VAL A 164 17.94 12.20 0.48
N LEU A 165 17.38 11.03 0.15
CA LEU A 165 18.15 9.89 -0.36
C LEU A 165 18.81 10.18 -1.71
N VAL A 166 18.09 10.85 -2.63
CA VAL A 166 18.63 11.27 -3.93
C VAL A 166 19.75 12.30 -3.75
N ARG A 167 19.55 13.32 -2.91
CA ARG A 167 20.58 14.31 -2.56
C ARG A 167 21.85 13.63 -2.05
N ASP A 168 21.68 12.62 -1.20
CA ASP A 168 22.76 11.87 -0.58
C ASP A 168 23.30 10.73 -1.48
N ASN A 169 22.86 10.68 -2.74
CA ASN A 169 23.23 9.67 -3.74
C ASN A 169 23.06 8.22 -3.24
N PHE A 170 22.03 7.96 -2.43
CA PHE A 170 21.80 6.67 -1.76
C PHE A 170 23.04 6.15 -1.02
N THR A 171 23.79 7.06 -0.38
CA THR A 171 24.98 6.73 0.40
C THR A 171 24.90 7.30 1.81
N CYS A 172 25.42 6.55 2.78
CA CYS A 172 25.59 7.02 4.15
C CYS A 172 26.52 8.23 4.16
N GLN A 173 26.03 9.37 4.66
CA GLN A 173 26.79 10.62 4.71
C GLN A 173 27.90 10.62 5.76
N HIS A 174 28.00 9.58 6.59
CA HIS A 174 29.06 9.45 7.59
C HIS A 174 30.20 8.52 7.13
N CYS A 175 29.89 7.37 6.53
CA CYS A 175 30.90 6.36 6.19
C CYS A 175 30.95 6.00 4.70
N GLY A 176 30.09 6.59 3.86
CA GLY A 176 30.03 6.30 2.43
C GLY A 176 29.43 4.94 2.06
N ALA A 177 29.01 4.13 3.04
CA ALA A 177 28.36 2.85 2.78
C ALA A 177 27.08 3.04 1.95
N SER A 178 26.90 2.19 0.94
CA SER A 178 25.72 2.23 0.07
C SER A 178 25.28 0.80 -0.27
N PRO A 179 23.97 0.54 -0.37
CA PRO A 179 23.48 -0.77 -0.77
C PRO A 179 23.92 -1.17 -2.19
N ALA A 180 24.19 -0.18 -3.06
CA ALA A 180 24.69 -0.42 -4.42
C ALA A 180 26.13 -0.95 -4.46
N LYS A 181 26.98 -0.57 -3.48
CA LYS A 181 28.40 -1.01 -3.41
C LYS A 181 28.62 -2.17 -2.45
N THR A 182 27.78 -2.29 -1.43
CA THR A 182 27.96 -3.26 -0.36
C THR A 182 26.62 -3.90 -0.03
N ALA A 183 26.51 -5.21 -0.30
CA ALA A 183 25.29 -5.97 -0.04
C ALA A 183 24.94 -5.96 1.46
N GLY A 184 23.65 -5.87 1.78
CA GLY A 184 23.15 -5.91 3.16
C GLY A 184 23.23 -4.58 3.92
N VAL A 185 23.69 -3.50 3.30
CA VAL A 185 23.62 -2.15 3.89
C VAL A 185 22.20 -1.62 3.79
N GLU A 186 21.58 -1.33 4.93
CA GLU A 186 20.29 -0.64 5.00
C GLU A 186 20.50 0.83 5.38
N LEU A 187 19.76 1.72 4.70
CA LEU A 187 19.82 3.17 4.90
C LEU A 187 18.59 3.69 5.64
N HIS A 188 18.84 4.61 6.57
CA HIS A 188 17.87 5.30 7.40
C HIS A 188 18.05 6.81 7.23
N LEU A 189 16.99 7.56 7.53
CA LEU A 189 17.04 9.01 7.59
C LEU A 189 17.04 9.41 9.05
N ASP A 190 17.95 10.30 9.39
CA ASP A 190 18.15 10.78 10.75
C ASP A 190 18.27 12.30 10.76
N HIS A 191 17.75 12.94 11.81
CA HIS A 191 17.81 14.39 11.92
C HIS A 191 19.21 14.86 12.32
N ILE A 192 19.73 15.91 11.68
CA ILE A 192 21.01 16.53 12.05
C ILE A 192 20.88 17.14 13.44
N LEU A 193 19.97 18.12 13.60
CA LEU A 193 19.46 18.57 14.89
C LEU A 193 18.32 17.64 15.30
N ALA A 194 18.47 16.96 16.44
CA ALA A 194 17.48 15.99 16.90
C ALA A 194 16.07 16.60 16.98
N TRP A 195 15.07 15.85 16.54
CA TRP A 195 13.67 16.29 16.59
C TRP A 195 13.22 16.68 18.01
N SER A 196 13.69 15.94 19.03
CA SER A 196 13.43 16.25 20.45
C SER A 196 13.97 17.62 20.88
N LYS A 197 15.07 18.09 20.27
CA LYS A 197 15.72 19.38 20.54
C LYS A 197 15.25 20.52 19.64
N GLY A 198 14.13 20.32 18.94
CA GLY A 198 13.53 21.36 18.08
C GLY A 198 13.99 21.31 16.63
N GLY A 199 14.71 20.27 16.21
CA GLY A 199 15.00 20.06 14.80
C GLY A 199 13.75 19.73 14.00
N GLU A 200 13.46 20.52 12.98
CA GLU A 200 12.34 20.28 12.09
C GLU A 200 12.65 19.16 11.08
N THR A 201 11.60 18.50 10.58
CA THR A 201 11.72 17.44 9.58
C THR A 201 11.73 18.06 8.18
N THR A 202 12.86 18.65 7.83
CA THR A 202 13.08 19.35 6.55
C THR A 202 14.21 18.70 5.75
N LEU A 203 14.36 19.08 4.48
CA LEU A 203 15.40 18.54 3.60
C LEU A 203 16.79 18.79 4.19
N ASP A 204 17.03 20.00 4.70
CA ASP A 204 18.33 20.43 5.22
C ASP A 204 18.67 19.80 6.57
N ASN A 205 17.66 19.52 7.41
CA ASN A 205 17.87 18.94 8.72
C ASN A 205 17.82 17.40 8.74
N LEU A 206 17.68 16.73 7.59
CA LEU A 206 17.73 15.27 7.49
C LEU A 206 19.01 14.83 6.75
N LYS A 207 19.61 13.73 7.22
CA LYS A 207 20.75 13.07 6.57
C LYS A 207 20.54 11.56 6.45
N THR A 208 21.09 10.97 5.40
CA THR A 208 21.07 9.52 5.19
C THR A 208 22.21 8.86 5.98
N LEU A 209 21.89 7.89 6.84
CA LEU A 209 22.85 7.08 7.60
C LEU A 209 22.61 5.59 7.37
N CYS A 210 23.66 4.77 7.34
CA CYS A 210 23.48 3.31 7.37
C CYS A 210 23.09 2.83 8.78
N SER A 211 22.50 1.63 8.92
CA SER A 211 22.09 1.09 10.23
C SER A 211 23.20 1.14 11.28
N LYS A 212 24.46 0.84 10.90
CA LYS A 212 25.62 0.91 11.81
C LYS A 212 25.88 2.33 12.31
N CYS A 213 25.93 3.31 11.42
CA CYS A 213 26.17 4.71 11.79
C CYS A 213 24.96 5.32 12.51
N ASN A 214 23.75 4.94 12.14
CA ASN A 214 22.52 5.39 12.78
C ASN A 214 22.45 4.89 14.24
N LEU A 215 22.76 3.62 14.49
CA LEU A 215 22.88 3.07 15.85
C LEU A 215 24.05 3.69 16.61
N GLY A 216 25.20 3.87 15.95
CA GLY A 216 26.39 4.49 16.52
C GLY A 216 26.22 5.95 16.93
N LYS A 217 25.26 6.68 16.34
CA LYS A 217 24.97 8.08 16.68
C LYS A 217 24.34 8.26 18.07
N SER A 218 23.90 7.18 18.74
CA SER A 218 23.38 7.17 20.12
C SER A 218 23.76 8.41 20.95
N ASN A 219 22.81 9.30 21.25
CA ASN A 219 22.94 10.56 22.02
C ASN A 219 24.14 11.50 21.74
N LEU A 220 24.98 11.25 20.73
CA LEU A 220 26.15 12.06 20.39
C LEU A 220 25.80 12.96 19.21
N GLU A 221 25.77 14.26 19.46
CA GLU A 221 25.60 15.26 18.42
C GLU A 221 26.92 15.50 17.71
N PHE A 222 26.97 15.20 16.41
CA PHE A 222 28.01 15.62 15.48
C PHE A 222 27.37 16.42 14.36
#